data_AF-A0A524KSS0-F1
#
_entry.id   AF-A0A524KSS0-F1
#
_cell.length_a   1.000
_cell.length_b   1.000
_cell.length_c   1.000
_cell.angle_alpha   90.00
_cell.angle_beta   90.00
_cell.angle_gamma   90.00
#
_symmetry.space_group_name_H-M   'P 1'
#
loop_
_entity.id
_entity.type
_entity.pdbx_description
1 polymer ?
#
loop_
_entity_poly.entity_id
_entity_poly.type
_entity_poly.pdbx_seq_one_letter_code
_entity_poly.pdbx_strand_id
1 'polypeptide(L)' 'ALYPASVNYLYFVSKDDGTHKFSSNLAAHTQAVLKYQIKRKKE' A
#
# COMPACT_ATOMS: atom_id res chain seq x y z
N ALA A 1 12.27 -3.43 -17.07
CA ALA A 1 11.85 -4.66 -16.36
C ALA A 1 11.54 -5.72 -17.41
N LEU A 2 12.08 -6.94 -17.26
CA LEU A 2 11.96 -7.99 -18.29
C LEU A 2 10.80 -8.96 -18.03
N TYR A 3 10.47 -9.24 -16.75
CA TYR A 3 9.39 -10.14 -16.35
C TYR A 3 8.67 -9.62 -15.10
N PRO A 4 7.58 -8.85 -15.23
CA PRO A 4 6.79 -8.41 -14.08
C PRO A 4 5.99 -9.56 -13.47
N ALA A 5 5.58 -9.42 -12.21
CA ALA A 5 4.67 -10.36 -11.58
C ALA A 5 3.26 -10.24 -12.19
N SER A 6 2.60 -11.38 -12.42
CA SER A 6 1.21 -11.43 -12.89
C SER A 6 0.22 -11.15 -11.74
N VAL A 7 0.15 -9.89 -11.33
CA VAL A 7 -0.70 -9.43 -10.21
C VAL A 7 -1.58 -8.26 -10.64
N ASN A 8 -2.79 -8.20 -10.09
CA ASN A 8 -3.76 -7.14 -10.38
C ASN A 8 -3.75 -6.06 -9.29
N TYR A 9 -2.56 -5.59 -8.90
CA TYR A 9 -2.45 -4.49 -7.94
C TYR A 9 -2.47 -3.16 -8.70
N LEU A 10 -3.38 -2.28 -8.28
CA LEU A 10 -3.54 -0.95 -8.87
C LEU A 10 -3.04 0.16 -7.94
N TYR A 11 -2.91 -0.14 -6.65
CA TYR A 11 -2.53 0.81 -5.62
C TYR A 11 -1.44 0.25 -4.72
N PHE A 12 -0.58 1.12 -4.21
CA PHE A 12 0.39 0.77 -3.18
C PHE A 12 0.50 1.89 -2.15
N VAL A 13 0.91 1.55 -0.93
CA VAL A 13 1.22 2.51 0.13
C VAL A 13 2.50 2.10 0.85
N SER A 14 3.40 3.05 1.07
CA SER A 14 4.64 2.84 1.82
C SER A 14 4.34 2.69 3.32
N LYS A 15 5.03 1.73 3.96
CA LYS A 15 4.92 1.45 5.40
C LYS A 15 5.98 2.18 6.24
N ASP A 16 6.80 3.04 5.63
CA ASP A 16 7.87 3.82 6.29
C ASP A 16 8.97 2.96 6.97
N ASP A 17 8.98 1.66 6.69
CA ASP A 17 9.96 0.67 7.14
C ASP A 17 10.72 0.05 5.95
N GLY A 18 10.65 0.71 4.79
CA GLY A 18 11.19 0.22 3.51
C GLY A 18 10.30 -0.81 2.79
N THR A 19 9.16 -1.20 3.37
CA THR A 19 8.20 -2.11 2.72
C THR A 19 6.97 -1.37 2.19
N HIS A 20 6.27 -2.01 1.25
CA HIS A 20 5.04 -1.49 0.65
C HIS A 20 3.88 -2.47 0.85
N LYS A 21 2.67 -1.93 1.02
CA LYS A 21 1.43 -2.70 0.95
C LYS A 21 0.74 -2.42 -0.38
N PHE A 22 0.52 -3.48 -1.16
CA PHE A 22 -0.22 -3.43 -2.42
C PHE A 22 -1.70 -3.76 -2.22
N SER A 23 -2.56 -3.13 -3.02
CA SER A 23 -4.02 -3.27 -3.01
C SER A 23 -4.59 -3.27 -4.44
N SER A 24 -5.59 -4.12 -4.67
CA SER A 24 -6.27 -4.23 -5.98
C SER A 24 -7.48 -3.31 -6.13
N ASN A 25 -7.99 -2.75 -5.04
CA ASN A 25 -9.15 -1.85 -5.04
C ASN A 25 -8.94 -0.65 -4.12
N LEU A 26 -9.71 0.40 -4.37
CA LEU A 26 -9.61 1.68 -3.67
C LEU A 26 -9.94 1.55 -2.17
N ALA A 27 -10.97 0.77 -1.81
CA ALA A 27 -11.35 0.59 -0.41
C ALA A 27 -10.20 0.00 0.42
N ALA A 28 -9.55 -1.06 -0.07
CA ALA A 28 -8.39 -1.67 0.57
C ALA A 28 -7.20 -0.72 0.63
N HIS A 29 -6.98 0.10 -0.41
CA HIS A 29 -5.93 1.12 -0.39
C HIS A 29 -6.20 2.18 0.68
N THR A 30 -7.41 2.74 0.76
CA THR A 30 -7.77 3.75 1.76
C THR A 30 -7.58 3.23 3.19
N GLN A 31 -7.97 1.99 3.47
CA GLN A 31 -7.73 1.36 4.78
C GLN A 31 -6.24 1.23 5.09
N ALA A 32 -5.42 0.88 4.09
CA ALA A 32 -3.98 0.79 4.25
C ALA A 32 -3.35 2.17 4.49
N VAL A 33 -3.80 3.22 3.79
CA VAL A 33 -3.35 4.61 4.01
C VAL A 33 -3.67 5.08 5.43
N LEU A 34 -4.90 4.84 5.90
CA LEU A 34 -5.30 5.17 7.27
C LEU A 34 -4.40 4.47 8.29
N LYS A 35 -4.09 3.18 8.07
CA LYS A 35 -3.26 2.38 8.97
C LYS A 35 -1.80 2.83 8.97
N TYR A 36 -1.18 2.98 7.81
CA TYR A 36 0.27 3.12 7.70
C TYR A 36 0.76 4.56 7.69
N GLN A 37 -0.07 5.52 7.25
CA GLN A 37 0.33 6.92 7.15
C GLN A 37 -0.34 7.82 8.18
N ILE A 38 -1.62 7.60 8.48
CA ILE A 38 -2.40 8.52 9.33
C ILE A 38 -2.33 8.13 10.80
N LYS A 39 -2.58 6.86 11.15
CA LYS A 39 -2.54 6.42 12.55
C LYS A 39 -1.15 6.57 13.19
N ARG A 40 -0.07 6.30 12.45
CA ARG A 40 1.32 6.51 12.92
C ARG A 40 1.68 7.97 13.20
N LYS A 41 1.01 8.95 12.58
CA LYS A 41 1.27 10.38 12.82
C LYS A 41 0.55 10.93 14.07
N LYS A 42 -0.36 10.16 14.66
CA LYS A 42 -1.10 10.55 15.86
C LYS A 42 -0.48 9.99 17.15
N GLU A 43 0.58 9.21 17.03
CA GLU A 43 1.47 8.79 18.12
C GLU A 43 2.67 9.73 18.19
#